data_AF-A0A0N4TG75-F1
#
_entry.id   AF-A0A0N4TG75-F1
#
_cell.length_a   1.000
_cell.length_b   1.000
_cell.length_c   1.000
_cell.angle_alpha   90.00
_cell.angle_beta   90.00
_cell.angle_gamma   90.00
#
_symmetry.space_group_name_H-M   'P 1'
#
loop_
_entity.id
_entity.type
_entity.pdbx_description
1 polymer ?
#
loop_
_entity_poly.entity_id
_entity_poly.type
_entity_poly.pdbx_seq_one_letter_code
_entity_poly.pdbx_strand_id
1 'polypeptide(L)'
;LERFKNKIDDTDERNLDVDKITEKQNLLHTIEKALDHLKNGQQMVEKRISDLRIAEKMHEDCNHLYDELNALIKEGEEVLNDAEAIPTIYTTTMDAFVSPLEMATKLLQTMLENDEMAIRLKATVKDAKVLQANLSHHANLWLQFVDERDNATDQLEIKRKPLDEIGNKHIRSCEEVIDDLDKLKKAANELNDLRSVMSKLQSLSEQLHPLETAYADVRFYDVDVEQTQQQYENLISLINSELHDENILNESAQQLAQELEYLNGKFSMESVNREQFEEMLNHQLPSLQAKLLQFLQAKDDEAKRIRIHVA
;
A
#
# COMPACT_ATOMS: atom_id res chain seq x y z
N LEU A 1 63.32 -41.30 24.06
CA LEU A 1 64.32 -41.88 23.13
C LEU A 1 65.51 -40.94 22.93
N GLU A 2 65.34 -39.62 22.83
CA GLU A 2 66.46 -38.63 22.86
C GLU A 2 67.48 -38.91 23.97
N ARG A 3 67.00 -39.05 25.21
CA ARG A 3 67.87 -39.32 26.37
C ARG A 3 68.63 -40.66 26.27
N PHE A 4 68.11 -41.62 25.51
CA PHE A 4 68.78 -42.91 25.25
C PHE A 4 69.77 -42.81 24.08
N LYS A 5 69.42 -42.06 23.02
CA LYS A 5 70.33 -41.70 21.92
C LYS A 5 71.58 -41.02 22.48
N ASN A 6 71.40 -39.95 23.27
CA ASN A 6 72.51 -39.18 23.86
C ASN A 6 73.38 -40.04 24.78
N LYS A 7 72.77 -40.91 25.61
CA LYS A 7 73.51 -41.83 26.50
C LYS A 7 74.35 -42.87 25.75
N ILE A 8 73.86 -43.38 24.63
CA ILE A 8 74.59 -44.36 23.80
C ILE A 8 75.69 -43.64 23.03
N ASP A 9 75.40 -42.45 22.49
CA ASP A 9 76.35 -41.61 21.75
C ASP A 9 77.57 -41.23 22.62
N ASP A 10 77.32 -40.86 23.89
CA ASP A 10 78.34 -40.49 24.91
C ASP A 10 79.25 -41.65 25.38
N THR A 11 79.05 -42.88 24.89
CA THR A 11 79.86 -44.05 25.30
C THR A 11 81.23 -44.04 24.60
N ASP A 12 82.32 -44.05 25.37
CA ASP A 12 83.72 -43.98 24.88
C ASP A 12 84.13 -45.21 24.06
N GLU A 13 84.36 -45.01 22.75
CA GLU A 13 84.65 -46.07 21.78
C GLU A 13 86.05 -46.66 21.93
N ARG A 14 86.96 -46.00 22.68
CA ARG A 14 88.35 -46.44 22.84
C ARG A 14 88.49 -47.76 23.62
N ASN A 15 87.45 -48.15 24.36
CA ASN A 15 87.42 -49.36 25.19
C ASN A 15 86.52 -50.47 24.61
N LEU A 16 86.03 -50.31 23.38
CA LEU A 16 85.10 -51.24 22.74
C LEU A 16 85.83 -52.06 21.65
N ASP A 17 85.48 -53.34 21.54
CA ASP A 17 85.87 -54.17 20.40
C ASP A 17 85.03 -53.81 19.16
N VAL A 18 85.48 -54.28 17.98
CA VAL A 18 84.85 -53.95 16.68
C VAL A 18 83.38 -54.40 16.63
N ASP A 19 83.04 -55.50 17.29
CA ASP A 19 81.67 -56.03 17.35
C ASP A 19 80.76 -55.10 18.17
N LYS A 20 81.22 -54.61 19.32
CA LYS A 20 80.47 -53.64 20.15
C LYS A 20 80.35 -52.25 19.53
N ILE A 21 81.35 -51.81 18.77
CA ILE A 21 81.25 -50.56 17.98
C ILE A 21 80.16 -50.71 16.91
N THR A 22 80.11 -51.86 16.24
CA THR A 22 79.07 -52.17 15.24
C THR A 22 77.69 -52.25 15.88
N GLU A 23 77.57 -52.86 17.07
CA GLU A 23 76.32 -52.93 17.84
C GLU A 23 75.85 -51.54 18.30
N LYS A 24 76.77 -50.68 18.79
CA LYS A 24 76.49 -49.28 19.14
C LYS A 24 75.91 -48.51 17.95
N GLN A 25 76.53 -48.63 16.77
CA GLN A 25 76.05 -47.98 15.54
C GLN A 25 74.68 -48.49 15.10
N ASN A 26 74.45 -49.81 15.19
CA ASN A 26 73.14 -50.39 14.89
C ASN A 26 72.06 -49.90 15.87
N LEU A 27 72.36 -49.81 17.17
CA LEU A 27 71.44 -49.28 18.18
C LEU A 27 71.12 -47.80 17.95
N LEU A 28 72.12 -46.96 17.63
CA LEU A 28 71.91 -45.56 17.29
C LEU A 28 71.03 -45.40 16.04
N HIS A 29 71.28 -46.20 15.00
CA HIS A 29 70.46 -46.21 13.78
C HIS A 29 69.01 -46.65 14.05
N THR A 30 68.81 -47.67 14.88
CA THR A 30 67.47 -48.12 15.29
C THR A 30 66.75 -47.06 16.11
N ILE A 31 67.45 -46.38 17.03
CA ILE A 31 66.87 -45.30 17.84
C ILE A 31 66.52 -44.08 16.98
N GLU A 32 67.36 -43.74 16.00
CA GLU A 32 67.11 -42.63 15.07
C GLU A 32 65.89 -42.91 14.19
N LYS A 33 65.79 -44.12 13.61
CA LYS A 33 64.58 -44.56 12.91
C LYS A 33 63.34 -44.49 13.81
N ALA A 34 63.44 -44.93 15.06
CA ALA A 34 62.32 -44.88 16.00
C ALA A 34 61.91 -43.44 16.34
N LEU A 35 62.87 -42.51 16.48
CA LEU A 35 62.60 -41.08 16.67
C LEU A 35 61.92 -40.46 15.45
N ASP A 36 62.40 -40.75 14.24
CA ASP A 36 61.77 -40.27 13.00
C ASP A 36 60.35 -40.82 12.84
N HIS A 37 60.12 -42.11 13.14
CA HIS A 37 58.78 -42.69 13.15
C HIS A 37 57.85 -42.02 14.16
N LEU A 38 58.33 -41.72 15.37
CA LEU A 38 57.53 -41.02 16.38
C LEU A 38 57.22 -39.58 15.98
N LYS A 39 58.19 -38.86 15.40
CA LYS A 39 58.01 -37.49 14.92
C LYS A 39 56.97 -37.43 13.80
N ASN A 40 57.06 -38.35 12.84
CA ASN A 40 56.07 -38.46 11.76
C ASN A 40 54.69 -38.86 12.31
N GLY A 41 54.64 -39.78 13.28
CA GLY A 41 53.40 -40.15 13.96
C GLY A 41 52.76 -38.98 14.71
N GLN A 42 53.56 -38.19 15.42
CA GLN A 42 53.09 -37.00 16.13
C GLN A 42 52.51 -35.96 15.15
N GLN A 43 53.20 -35.67 14.05
CA GLN A 43 52.70 -34.76 13.01
C GLN A 43 51.39 -35.24 12.38
N MET A 44 51.26 -36.54 12.14
CA MET A 44 50.02 -37.13 11.61
C MET A 44 48.86 -37.00 12.61
N VAL A 45 49.12 -37.22 13.90
CA VAL A 45 48.12 -37.06 14.97
C VAL A 45 47.74 -35.59 15.15
N GLU A 46 48.70 -34.67 15.19
CA GLU A 46 48.44 -33.23 15.29
C GLU A 46 47.61 -32.72 14.11
N LYS A 47 47.93 -33.14 12.89
CA LYS A 47 47.13 -32.84 11.71
C LYS A 47 45.71 -33.38 11.84
N ARG A 48 45.56 -34.64 12.27
CA ARG A 48 44.24 -35.25 12.44
C ARG A 48 43.40 -34.58 13.53
N ILE A 49 44.02 -34.12 14.62
CA ILE A 49 43.34 -33.34 15.66
C ILE A 49 42.88 -31.99 15.08
N SER A 50 43.72 -31.32 14.29
CA SER A 50 43.35 -30.06 13.63
C SER A 50 42.18 -30.26 12.66
N ASP A 51 42.24 -31.30 11.82
CA ASP A 51 41.17 -31.61 10.86
C ASP A 51 39.85 -31.94 11.57
N LEU A 52 39.90 -32.69 12.69
CA LEU A 52 38.73 -32.99 13.51
C LEU A 52 38.11 -31.73 14.13
N ARG A 53 38.94 -30.81 14.65
CA ARG A 53 38.45 -29.53 15.21
C ARG A 53 37.78 -28.65 14.16
N ILE A 54 38.32 -28.62 12.94
CA ILE A 54 37.71 -27.89 11.82
C ILE A 54 36.35 -28.50 11.48
N ALA A 55 36.26 -29.82 11.40
CA ALA A 55 35.01 -30.52 11.12
C ALA A 55 33.94 -30.32 12.23
N GLU A 56 34.36 -30.36 13.50
CA GLU A 56 33.47 -30.12 14.65
C GLU A 56 32.90 -28.69 14.62
N LYS A 57 33.76 -27.69 14.46
CA LYS A 57 33.32 -26.30 14.32
C LYS A 57 32.39 -26.10 13.13
N MET A 58 32.71 -26.71 11.98
CA MET A 58 31.87 -26.63 10.79
C MET A 58 30.48 -27.25 11.04
N HIS A 59 30.40 -28.33 11.82
CA HIS A 59 29.14 -28.95 12.20
C HIS A 59 28.33 -28.06 13.17
N GLU A 60 28.98 -27.43 14.14
CA GLU A 60 28.35 -26.44 15.03
C GLU A 60 27.79 -25.24 14.25
N ASP A 61 28.59 -24.65 13.35
CA ASP A 61 28.19 -23.54 12.50
C ASP A 61 26.99 -23.94 11.60
N CYS A 62 26.97 -25.18 11.10
CA CYS A 62 25.83 -25.72 10.34
C CYS A 62 24.55 -25.82 11.16
N ASN A 63 24.63 -26.37 12.37
CA ASN A 63 23.47 -26.53 13.25
C ASN A 63 22.91 -25.17 13.64
N HIS A 64 23.79 -24.22 14.00
CA HIS A 64 23.37 -22.86 14.31
C HIS A 64 22.61 -22.21 13.14
N LEU A 65 23.17 -22.25 11.93
CA LEU A 65 22.52 -21.66 10.75
C LEU A 65 21.22 -22.38 10.37
N TYR A 66 21.16 -23.69 10.58
CA TYR A 66 19.93 -24.45 10.37
C TYR A 66 18.83 -24.01 11.33
N ASP A 67 19.13 -23.89 12.63
CA ASP A 67 18.17 -23.47 13.64
C ASP A 67 17.74 -22.00 13.43
N GLU A 68 18.69 -21.12 13.13
CA GLU A 68 18.44 -19.70 12.84
C GLU A 68 17.54 -19.52 11.60
N LEU A 69 17.82 -20.22 10.49
CA LEU A 69 16.99 -20.16 9.30
C LEU A 69 15.60 -20.74 9.53
N ASN A 70 15.45 -21.82 10.30
CA ASN A 70 14.14 -22.36 10.63
C ASN A 70 13.32 -21.41 11.52
N ALA A 71 13.97 -20.73 12.47
CA ALA A 71 13.32 -19.71 13.29
C ALA A 71 12.82 -18.55 12.43
N LEU A 72 13.66 -18.05 11.51
CA LEU A 72 13.27 -16.99 10.57
C LEU A 72 12.17 -17.45 9.61
N ILE A 73 12.21 -18.70 9.14
CA ILE A 73 11.14 -19.26 8.28
C ILE A 73 9.81 -19.19 9.02
N LYS A 74 9.78 -19.65 10.27
CA LYS A 74 8.58 -19.62 11.09
C LYS A 74 8.09 -18.19 11.33
N GLU A 75 8.98 -17.26 11.65
CA GLU A 75 8.63 -15.84 11.83
C GLU A 75 8.07 -15.23 10.55
N GLY A 76 8.69 -15.49 9.39
CA GLY A 76 8.21 -14.99 8.10
C GLY A 76 6.86 -15.58 7.70
N GLU A 77 6.60 -16.85 8.02
CA GLU A 77 5.27 -17.46 7.85
C GLU A 77 4.24 -16.83 8.78
N GLU A 78 4.57 -16.59 10.04
CA GLU A 78 3.68 -15.90 11.00
C GLU A 78 3.33 -14.49 10.49
N VAL A 79 4.33 -13.73 10.03
CA VAL A 79 4.16 -12.39 9.47
C VAL A 79 3.26 -12.39 8.22
N LEU A 80 3.44 -13.34 7.29
CA LEU A 80 2.63 -13.42 6.07
C LEU A 80 1.17 -13.81 6.36
N ASN A 81 0.91 -14.53 7.45
CA ASN A 81 -0.42 -14.96 7.83
C ASN A 81 -1.08 -14.07 8.90
N ASP A 82 -0.37 -13.05 9.39
CA ASP A 82 -0.89 -12.10 10.36
C ASP A 82 -1.71 -11.00 9.67
N ALA A 83 -3.00 -10.99 9.94
CA ALA A 83 -3.96 -10.03 9.39
C ALA A 83 -3.73 -8.60 9.93
N GLU A 84 -3.15 -8.48 11.13
CA GLU A 84 -2.90 -7.20 11.81
C GLU A 84 -1.44 -6.74 11.65
N ALA A 85 -0.66 -7.42 10.81
CA ALA A 85 0.74 -7.10 10.58
C ALA A 85 0.92 -5.63 10.13
N ILE A 86 1.93 -4.96 10.70
CA ILE A 86 2.35 -3.64 10.21
C ILE A 86 3.18 -3.84 8.94
N PRO A 87 2.79 -3.34 7.76
CA PRO A 87 3.39 -3.75 6.48
C PRO A 87 4.90 -3.52 6.32
N THR A 88 5.49 -2.62 7.10
CA THR A 88 6.96 -2.44 7.15
C THR A 88 7.70 -3.68 7.67
N ILE A 89 7.01 -4.57 8.38
CA ILE A 89 7.57 -5.81 8.90
C ILE A 89 8.00 -6.75 7.77
N TYR A 90 7.31 -6.76 6.62
CA TYR A 90 7.69 -7.60 5.48
C TYR A 90 9.12 -7.32 5.01
N THR A 91 9.49 -6.04 4.92
CA THR A 91 10.86 -5.62 4.55
C THR A 91 11.87 -5.98 5.64
N THR A 92 11.52 -5.73 6.91
CA THR A 92 12.44 -6.00 8.03
C THR A 92 12.72 -7.50 8.18
N THR A 93 11.70 -8.34 8.12
CA THR A 93 11.84 -9.80 8.18
C THR A 93 12.56 -10.34 6.93
N MET A 94 12.29 -9.77 5.74
CA MET A 94 13.03 -10.12 4.52
C MET A 94 14.54 -9.81 4.63
N ASP A 95 14.90 -8.65 5.20
CA ASP A 95 16.30 -8.25 5.38
C ASP A 95 17.03 -9.13 6.39
N ALA A 96 16.32 -9.64 7.41
CA ALA A 96 16.87 -10.57 8.39
C ALA A 96 17.38 -11.89 7.76
N PHE A 97 16.83 -12.31 6.61
CA PHE A 97 17.31 -13.50 5.88
C PHE A 97 18.65 -13.29 5.16
N VAL A 98 19.06 -12.05 4.88
CA VAL A 98 20.21 -11.78 3.99
C VAL A 98 21.51 -12.36 4.54
N SER A 99 21.82 -12.09 5.81
CA SER A 99 23.08 -12.53 6.42
C SER A 99 23.13 -14.06 6.64
N PRO A 100 22.10 -14.70 7.23
CA PRO A 100 22.10 -16.15 7.41
C PRO A 100 22.15 -16.94 6.10
N LEU A 101 21.45 -16.48 5.05
CA LEU A 101 21.49 -17.11 3.73
C LEU A 101 22.88 -17.01 3.07
N GLU A 102 23.56 -15.88 3.21
CA GLU A 102 24.92 -15.71 2.70
C GLU A 102 25.90 -16.63 3.43
N MET A 103 25.82 -16.70 4.77
CA MET A 103 26.65 -17.57 5.59
C MET A 103 26.40 -19.05 5.27
N ALA A 104 25.14 -19.48 5.18
CA ALA A 104 24.79 -20.85 4.83
C ALA A 104 25.26 -21.22 3.42
N THR A 105 25.17 -20.30 2.45
CA THR A 105 25.65 -20.55 1.08
C THR A 105 27.17 -20.73 1.05
N LYS A 106 27.93 -19.93 1.80
CA LYS A 106 29.40 -20.08 1.92
C LYS A 106 29.79 -21.41 2.58
N LEU A 107 29.09 -21.78 3.66
CA LEU A 107 29.36 -23.01 4.39
C LEU A 107 29.07 -24.26 3.55
N LEU A 108 27.98 -24.26 2.79
CA LEU A 108 27.62 -25.35 1.87
C LEU A 108 28.65 -25.58 0.75
N GLN A 109 29.45 -24.57 0.38
CA GLN A 109 30.53 -24.74 -0.62
C GLN A 109 31.73 -25.54 -0.08
N THR A 110 31.92 -25.57 1.24
CA THR A 110 33.05 -26.26 1.88
C THR A 110 32.70 -27.67 2.35
N MET A 111 31.42 -28.03 2.36
CA MET A 111 30.94 -29.33 2.82
C MET A 111 30.95 -30.39 1.73
N LEU A 112 30.99 -31.65 2.16
CA LEU A 112 30.78 -32.80 1.27
C LEU A 112 29.29 -32.91 0.92
N GLU A 113 28.98 -33.11 -0.36
CA GLU A 113 27.59 -33.12 -0.87
C GLU A 113 26.70 -34.23 -0.27
N ASN A 114 27.31 -35.31 0.24
CA ASN A 114 26.61 -36.47 0.81
C ASN A 114 26.47 -36.39 2.34
N ASP A 115 26.92 -35.31 2.98
CA ASP A 115 26.73 -35.11 4.41
C ASP A 115 25.24 -34.84 4.70
N GLU A 116 24.66 -35.58 5.66
CA GLU A 116 23.24 -35.47 6.01
C GLU A 116 22.88 -34.04 6.46
N MET A 117 23.76 -33.38 7.19
CA MET A 117 23.54 -32.01 7.65
C MET A 117 23.63 -31.01 6.51
N ALA A 118 24.55 -31.22 5.56
CA ALA A 118 24.61 -30.41 4.33
C ALA A 118 23.31 -30.53 3.51
N ILE A 119 22.73 -31.74 3.41
CA ILE A 119 21.46 -31.96 2.71
C ILE A 119 20.31 -31.21 3.40
N ARG A 120 20.21 -31.29 4.74
CA ARG A 120 19.17 -30.59 5.53
C ARG A 120 19.30 -29.07 5.42
N LEU A 121 20.52 -28.54 5.57
CA LEU A 121 20.79 -27.11 5.45
C LEU A 121 20.47 -26.61 4.03
N LYS A 122 20.82 -27.38 2.99
CA LYS A 122 20.50 -27.04 1.59
C LYS A 122 18.99 -26.96 1.33
N ALA A 123 18.21 -27.87 1.90
CA ALA A 123 16.74 -27.81 1.83
C ALA A 123 16.21 -26.56 2.54
N THR A 124 16.67 -26.30 3.77
CA THR A 124 16.27 -25.13 4.56
C THR A 124 16.60 -23.81 3.85
N VAL A 125 17.79 -23.71 3.24
CA VAL A 125 18.20 -22.55 2.44
C VAL A 125 17.27 -22.34 1.24
N LYS A 126 16.77 -23.41 0.62
CA LYS A 126 15.81 -23.30 -0.49
C LYS A 126 14.49 -22.73 0.01
N ASP A 127 13.97 -23.26 1.11
CA ASP A 127 12.68 -22.83 1.67
C ASP A 127 12.76 -21.38 2.18
N ALA A 128 13.84 -21.02 2.88
CA ALA A 128 14.12 -19.65 3.29
C ALA A 128 14.20 -18.66 2.11
N LYS A 129 14.79 -19.06 0.97
CA LYS A 129 14.82 -18.22 -0.24
C LYS A 129 13.44 -18.02 -0.86
N VAL A 130 12.60 -19.05 -0.86
CA VAL A 130 11.21 -18.94 -1.33
C VAL A 130 10.44 -17.97 -0.44
N LEU A 131 10.57 -18.11 0.88
CA LEU A 131 9.89 -17.22 1.82
C LEU A 131 10.39 -15.78 1.74
N GLN A 132 11.71 -15.57 1.63
CA GLN A 132 12.30 -14.25 1.42
C GLN A 132 11.74 -13.57 0.15
N ALA A 133 11.60 -14.34 -0.94
CA ALA A 133 10.99 -13.84 -2.18
C ALA A 133 9.51 -13.47 -1.99
N ASN A 134 8.74 -14.26 -1.22
CA ASN A 134 7.34 -13.97 -0.90
C ASN A 134 7.18 -12.71 -0.05
N LEU A 135 8.04 -12.52 0.96
CA LEU A 135 8.08 -11.31 1.78
C LEU A 135 8.44 -10.07 0.93
N SER A 136 9.42 -10.21 0.04
CA SER A 136 9.78 -9.15 -0.92
C SER A 136 8.60 -8.80 -1.84
N HIS A 137 7.87 -9.81 -2.32
CA HIS A 137 6.69 -9.59 -3.14
C HIS A 137 5.59 -8.84 -2.37
N HIS A 138 5.29 -9.22 -1.13
CA HIS A 138 4.30 -8.53 -0.29
C HIS A 138 4.72 -7.09 0.03
N ALA A 139 6.00 -6.85 0.33
CA ALA A 139 6.51 -5.50 0.53
C ALA A 139 6.31 -4.63 -0.72
N ASN A 140 6.60 -5.16 -1.91
CA ASN A 140 6.41 -4.45 -3.18
C ASN A 140 4.92 -4.24 -3.52
N LEU A 141 4.06 -5.20 -3.21
CA LEU A 141 2.60 -5.06 -3.37
C LEU A 141 2.05 -3.97 -2.44
N TRP A 142 2.53 -3.90 -1.20
CA TRP A 142 2.14 -2.86 -0.26
C TRP A 142 2.52 -1.47 -0.77
N LEU A 143 3.74 -1.29 -1.29
CA LEU A 143 4.15 -0.01 -1.89
C LEU A 143 3.25 0.39 -3.05
N GLN A 144 2.94 -0.55 -3.96
CA GLN A 144 2.00 -0.29 -5.06
C GLN A 144 0.60 0.05 -4.57
N PHE A 145 0.13 -0.60 -3.50
CA PHE A 145 -1.15 -0.29 -2.88
C PHE A 145 -1.18 1.13 -2.31
N VAL A 146 -0.15 1.53 -1.57
CA VAL A 146 -0.03 2.88 -1.00
C VAL A 146 0.01 3.94 -2.11
N ASP A 147 0.84 3.74 -3.13
CA ASP A 147 0.93 4.67 -4.26
C ASP A 147 -0.43 4.83 -4.97
N GLU A 148 -1.13 3.72 -5.19
CA GLU A 148 -2.45 3.76 -5.83
C GLU A 148 -3.51 4.41 -4.92
N ARG A 149 -3.48 4.15 -3.62
CA ARG A 149 -4.41 4.72 -2.64
C ARG A 149 -4.23 6.23 -2.55
N ASP A 150 -2.98 6.70 -2.49
CA ASP A 150 -2.67 8.12 -2.39
C ASP A 150 -3.09 8.83 -3.68
N ASN A 151 -2.80 8.24 -4.85
CA ASN A 151 -3.28 8.72 -6.14
C ASN A 151 -4.82 8.73 -6.24
N ALA A 152 -5.50 7.73 -5.70
CA ALA A 152 -6.96 7.67 -5.67
C ALA A 152 -7.55 8.79 -4.81
N THR A 153 -6.94 9.04 -3.65
CA THR A 153 -7.32 10.11 -2.72
C THR A 153 -7.15 11.48 -3.37
N ASP A 154 -6.01 11.71 -4.04
CA ASP A 154 -5.76 12.95 -4.79
C ASP A 154 -6.78 13.17 -5.92
N GLN A 155 -7.13 12.11 -6.65
CA GLN A 155 -8.15 12.18 -7.69
C GLN A 155 -9.52 12.52 -7.10
N LEU A 156 -9.92 11.88 -6.00
CA LEU A 156 -11.17 12.16 -5.33
C LEU A 156 -11.24 13.63 -4.85
N GLU A 157 -10.16 14.14 -4.27
CA GLU A 157 -10.08 15.54 -3.83
C GLU A 157 -10.21 16.52 -5.01
N ILE A 158 -9.58 16.22 -6.16
CA ILE A 158 -9.77 17.02 -7.38
C ILE A 158 -11.24 16.98 -7.82
N LYS A 159 -11.88 15.81 -7.75
CA LYS A 159 -13.30 15.67 -8.06
C LYS A 159 -14.21 16.34 -7.03
N ARG A 160 -13.76 16.64 -5.81
CA ARG A 160 -14.57 17.39 -4.82
C ARG A 160 -14.60 18.89 -5.07
N LYS A 161 -13.55 19.47 -5.65
CA LYS A 161 -13.44 20.93 -5.87
C LYS A 161 -14.69 21.58 -6.48
N PRO A 162 -15.34 21.02 -7.52
CA PRO A 162 -16.55 21.64 -8.08
C PRO A 162 -17.72 21.68 -7.09
N LEU A 163 -17.84 20.72 -6.16
CA LEU A 163 -18.86 20.75 -5.10
C LEU A 163 -18.65 21.95 -4.19
N ASP A 164 -17.43 22.14 -3.72
CA ASP A 164 -17.09 23.23 -2.80
C ASP A 164 -17.18 24.59 -3.49
N GLU A 165 -16.64 24.69 -4.71
CA GLU A 165 -16.65 25.93 -5.48
C GLU A 165 -18.06 26.38 -5.84
N ILE A 166 -18.96 25.45 -6.23
CA ILE A 166 -20.30 25.80 -6.70
C ILE A 166 -21.29 25.90 -5.54
N GLY A 167 -21.18 25.03 -4.53
CA GLY A 167 -22.05 25.03 -3.36
C GLY A 167 -21.84 26.24 -2.46
N ASN A 168 -20.62 26.81 -2.41
CA ASN A 168 -20.33 28.00 -1.59
C ASN A 168 -20.43 29.32 -2.36
N LYS A 169 -20.72 29.28 -3.67
CA LYS A 169 -20.94 30.50 -4.45
C LYS A 169 -22.17 31.24 -3.95
N HIS A 170 -22.07 32.56 -3.97
CA HIS A 170 -23.21 33.43 -3.67
C HIS A 170 -24.29 33.29 -4.74
N ILE A 171 -25.47 33.82 -4.41
CA ILE A 171 -26.61 33.90 -5.30
C ILE A 171 -26.21 34.58 -6.63
N ARG A 172 -26.67 34.02 -7.75
CA ARG A 172 -26.24 34.43 -9.10
C ARG A 172 -27.34 34.23 -10.13
N SER A 173 -27.16 34.74 -11.33
CA SER A 173 -28.20 34.73 -12.37
C SER A 173 -28.55 33.31 -12.84
N CYS A 174 -29.75 33.11 -13.36
CA CYS A 174 -30.18 31.82 -13.92
C CYS A 174 -29.20 31.24 -14.95
N GLU A 175 -28.64 32.08 -15.83
CA GLU A 175 -27.69 31.66 -16.86
C GLU A 175 -26.39 31.12 -16.25
N GLU A 176 -25.86 31.79 -15.23
CA GLU A 176 -24.66 31.35 -14.50
C GLU A 176 -24.91 30.07 -13.70
N VAL A 177 -26.10 29.92 -13.10
CA VAL A 177 -26.47 28.70 -12.37
C VAL A 177 -26.64 27.51 -13.32
N ILE A 178 -27.15 27.72 -14.54
CA ILE A 178 -27.25 26.66 -15.56
C ILE A 178 -25.85 26.17 -15.98
N ASP A 179 -24.91 27.07 -16.24
CA ASP A 179 -23.53 26.70 -16.58
C ASP A 179 -22.85 25.94 -15.43
N ASP A 180 -23.04 26.39 -14.19
CA ASP A 180 -22.54 25.68 -13.00
C ASP A 180 -23.20 24.29 -12.83
N LEU A 181 -24.49 24.17 -13.09
CA LEU A 181 -25.21 22.90 -13.04
C LEU A 181 -24.65 21.90 -14.07
N ASP A 182 -24.35 22.36 -15.27
CA ASP A 182 -23.75 21.51 -16.31
C ASP A 182 -22.33 21.08 -15.92
N LYS A 183 -21.53 21.96 -15.29
CA LYS A 183 -20.23 21.60 -14.71
C LYS A 183 -20.38 20.54 -13.60
N LEU A 184 -21.34 20.69 -12.69
CA LEU A 184 -21.61 19.71 -11.63
C LEU A 184 -21.99 18.35 -12.21
N LYS A 185 -22.91 18.30 -13.18
CA LYS A 185 -23.31 17.06 -13.86
C LYS A 185 -22.13 16.39 -14.55
N LYS A 186 -21.28 17.17 -15.22
CA LYS A 186 -20.07 16.66 -15.86
C LYS A 186 -19.10 16.08 -14.82
N ALA A 187 -18.83 16.80 -13.75
CA ALA A 187 -17.94 16.35 -12.68
C ALA A 187 -18.46 15.09 -11.96
N ALA A 188 -19.76 15.02 -11.70
CA ALA A 188 -20.41 13.83 -11.15
C ALA A 188 -20.27 12.62 -12.08
N ASN A 189 -20.40 12.80 -13.39
CA ASN A 189 -20.17 11.71 -14.36
C ASN A 189 -18.71 11.25 -14.38
N GLU A 190 -17.76 12.18 -14.24
CA GLU A 190 -16.33 11.85 -14.15
C GLU A 190 -15.97 11.12 -12.85
N LEU A 191 -16.82 11.14 -11.82
CA LEU A 191 -16.61 10.34 -10.61
C LEU A 191 -16.65 8.83 -10.93
N ASN A 192 -17.34 8.41 -11.99
CA ASN A 192 -17.34 7.03 -12.45
C ASN A 192 -15.96 6.52 -12.85
N ASP A 193 -15.02 7.40 -13.21
CA ASP A 193 -13.65 7.02 -13.55
C ASP A 193 -12.94 6.38 -12.35
N LEU A 194 -13.33 6.77 -11.12
CA LEU A 194 -12.79 6.21 -9.87
C LEU A 194 -13.17 4.75 -9.66
N ARG A 195 -14.19 4.23 -10.36
CA ARG A 195 -14.57 2.81 -10.27
C ARG A 195 -13.46 1.88 -10.74
N SER A 196 -12.70 2.32 -11.75
CA SER A 196 -11.54 1.58 -12.25
C SER A 196 -10.42 1.52 -11.22
N VAL A 197 -10.15 2.64 -10.54
CA VAL A 197 -9.18 2.76 -9.45
C VAL A 197 -9.60 1.89 -8.27
N MET A 198 -10.88 1.92 -7.89
CA MET A 198 -11.43 1.08 -6.83
C MET A 198 -11.26 -0.42 -7.11
N SER A 199 -11.46 -0.82 -8.37
CA SER A 199 -11.27 -2.22 -8.78
C SER A 199 -9.80 -2.64 -8.69
N LYS A 200 -8.87 -1.73 -8.98
CA LYS A 200 -7.43 -1.94 -8.84
C LYS A 200 -7.02 -2.03 -7.36
N LEU A 201 -7.51 -1.13 -6.52
CA LEU A 201 -7.26 -1.13 -5.08
C LEU A 201 -7.78 -2.42 -4.42
N GLN A 202 -8.97 -2.87 -4.80
CA GLN A 202 -9.53 -4.14 -4.33
C GLN A 202 -8.67 -5.34 -4.78
N SER A 203 -8.23 -5.37 -6.03
CA SER A 203 -7.35 -6.44 -6.51
C SER A 203 -5.99 -6.47 -5.80
N LEU A 204 -5.46 -5.31 -5.41
CA LEU A 204 -4.22 -5.20 -4.64
C LEU A 204 -4.43 -5.64 -3.19
N SER A 205 -5.54 -5.27 -2.54
CA SER A 205 -5.85 -5.71 -1.18
C SER A 205 -6.10 -7.21 -1.10
N GLU A 206 -6.73 -7.81 -2.12
CA GLU A 206 -6.91 -9.26 -2.23
C GLU A 206 -5.57 -10.00 -2.36
N GLN A 207 -4.60 -9.44 -3.10
CA GLN A 207 -3.25 -10.00 -3.19
C GLN A 207 -2.44 -9.85 -1.89
N LEU A 208 -2.78 -8.87 -1.06
CA LEU A 208 -2.19 -8.65 0.27
C LEU A 208 -2.90 -9.43 1.38
N HIS A 209 -3.86 -10.29 1.05
CA HIS A 209 -4.56 -11.10 2.06
C HIS A 209 -3.56 -11.89 2.93
N PRO A 210 -3.71 -11.87 4.27
CA PRO A 210 -4.88 -11.43 5.05
C PRO A 210 -4.84 -10.01 5.62
N LEU A 211 -4.00 -9.10 5.11
CA LEU A 211 -3.78 -7.78 5.70
C LEU A 211 -5.05 -6.91 5.81
N GLU A 212 -5.57 -6.72 7.02
CA GLU A 212 -6.81 -5.97 7.29
C GLU A 212 -6.68 -4.48 7.00
N THR A 213 -5.50 -3.91 7.21
CA THR A 213 -5.26 -2.48 6.93
C THR A 213 -5.55 -2.13 5.47
N ALA A 214 -5.14 -2.99 4.53
CA ALA A 214 -5.43 -2.77 3.12
C ALA A 214 -6.95 -2.83 2.83
N TYR A 215 -7.66 -3.80 3.40
CA TYR A 215 -9.12 -3.89 3.27
C TYR A 215 -9.85 -2.73 3.93
N ALA A 216 -9.36 -2.23 5.07
CA ALA A 216 -9.93 -1.07 5.74
C ALA A 216 -9.81 0.18 4.87
N ASP A 217 -8.63 0.46 4.32
CA ASP A 217 -8.40 1.62 3.44
C ASP A 217 -9.30 1.59 2.20
N VAL A 218 -9.47 0.41 1.56
CA VAL A 218 -10.40 0.26 0.42
C VAL A 218 -11.84 0.54 0.82
N ARG A 219 -12.28 0.01 1.98
CA ARG A 219 -13.64 0.25 2.49
C ARG A 219 -13.89 1.72 2.81
N PHE A 220 -12.91 2.40 3.42
CA PHE A 220 -13.02 3.83 3.69
C PHE A 220 -13.11 4.64 2.41
N TYR A 221 -12.27 4.33 1.42
CA TYR A 221 -12.29 5.00 0.13
C TYR A 221 -13.61 4.81 -0.63
N ASP A 222 -14.15 3.58 -0.65
CA ASP A 222 -15.45 3.28 -1.28
C ASP A 222 -16.58 4.14 -0.68
N VAL A 223 -16.67 4.17 0.67
CA VAL A 223 -17.61 5.03 1.38
C VAL A 223 -17.41 6.51 1.05
N ASP A 224 -16.16 6.96 0.90
CA ASP A 224 -15.82 8.35 0.61
C ASP A 224 -16.28 8.76 -0.81
N VAL A 225 -16.15 7.85 -1.79
CA VAL A 225 -16.66 8.01 -3.15
C VAL A 225 -18.19 8.05 -3.15
N GLU A 226 -18.85 7.12 -2.46
CA GLU A 226 -20.32 7.08 -2.34
C GLU A 226 -20.88 8.37 -1.71
N GLN A 227 -20.24 8.85 -0.65
CA GLN A 227 -20.65 10.11 -0.01
C GLN A 227 -20.49 11.31 -0.95
N THR A 228 -19.39 11.36 -1.70
CA THR A 228 -19.14 12.43 -2.68
C THR A 228 -20.18 12.39 -3.80
N GLN A 229 -20.54 11.20 -4.29
CA GLN A 229 -21.61 11.02 -5.26
C GLN A 229 -22.96 11.53 -4.73
N GLN A 230 -23.30 11.20 -3.48
CA GLN A 230 -24.54 11.67 -2.85
C GLN A 230 -24.55 13.20 -2.70
N GLN A 231 -23.41 13.82 -2.37
CA GLN A 231 -23.29 15.28 -2.29
C GLN A 231 -23.55 15.94 -3.64
N TYR A 232 -23.03 15.36 -4.73
CA TYR A 232 -23.35 15.79 -6.10
C TYR A 232 -24.84 15.72 -6.39
N GLU A 233 -25.47 14.58 -6.13
CA GLU A 233 -26.90 14.38 -6.39
C GLU A 233 -27.76 15.38 -5.60
N ASN A 234 -27.42 15.60 -4.33
CA ASN A 234 -28.13 16.55 -3.47
C ASN A 234 -28.00 17.98 -3.99
N LEU A 235 -26.79 18.44 -4.32
CA LEU A 235 -26.55 19.80 -4.80
C LEU A 235 -27.20 20.02 -6.18
N ILE A 236 -27.07 19.06 -7.09
CA ILE A 236 -27.72 19.09 -8.42
C ILE A 236 -29.25 19.15 -8.26
N SER A 237 -29.84 18.34 -7.38
CA SER A 237 -31.29 18.36 -7.14
C SER A 237 -31.75 19.70 -6.58
N LEU A 238 -31.00 20.26 -5.64
CA LEU A 238 -31.32 21.54 -5.01
C LEU A 238 -31.27 22.69 -6.02
N ILE A 239 -30.19 22.78 -6.80
CA ILE A 239 -30.05 23.80 -7.86
C ILE A 239 -31.14 23.65 -8.93
N ASN A 240 -31.46 22.43 -9.36
CA ASN A 240 -32.55 22.21 -10.32
C ASN A 240 -33.91 22.68 -9.77
N SER A 241 -34.19 22.43 -8.49
CA SER A 241 -35.42 22.90 -7.85
C SER A 241 -35.48 24.43 -7.83
N GLU A 242 -34.39 25.10 -7.42
CA GLU A 242 -34.34 26.56 -7.38
C GLU A 242 -34.51 27.17 -8.78
N LEU A 243 -33.87 26.60 -9.80
CA LEU A 243 -34.03 27.03 -11.20
C LEU A 243 -35.45 26.80 -11.70
N HIS A 244 -36.09 25.70 -11.32
CA HIS A 244 -37.47 25.42 -11.70
C HIS A 244 -38.42 26.45 -11.09
N ASP A 245 -38.25 26.74 -9.80
CA ASP A 245 -39.06 27.74 -9.09
C ASP A 245 -38.87 29.15 -9.68
N GLU A 246 -37.64 29.52 -10.06
CA GLU A 246 -37.38 30.82 -10.71
C GLU A 246 -37.96 30.91 -12.11
N ASN A 247 -37.92 29.83 -12.89
CA ASN A 247 -38.60 29.82 -14.19
C ASN A 247 -40.12 29.99 -14.05
N ILE A 248 -40.75 29.35 -13.06
CA ILE A 248 -42.18 29.53 -12.77
C ILE A 248 -42.49 30.99 -12.41
N LEU A 249 -41.65 31.61 -11.58
CA LEU A 249 -41.81 33.03 -11.21
C LEU A 249 -41.67 33.95 -12.43
N ASN A 250 -40.65 33.72 -13.25
CA ASN A 250 -40.38 34.53 -14.44
C ASN A 250 -41.51 34.38 -15.48
N GLU A 251 -41.98 33.16 -15.75
CA GLU A 251 -43.12 32.90 -16.63
C GLU A 251 -44.40 33.60 -16.11
N SER A 252 -44.66 33.50 -14.80
CA SER A 252 -45.81 34.15 -14.16
C SER A 252 -45.72 35.67 -14.26
N ALA A 253 -44.52 36.24 -14.07
CA ALA A 253 -44.28 37.68 -14.20
C ALA A 253 -44.46 38.16 -15.65
N GLN A 254 -43.97 37.39 -16.63
CA GLN A 254 -44.14 37.70 -18.06
C GLN A 254 -45.62 37.65 -18.48
N GLN A 255 -46.38 36.65 -18.02
CA GLN A 255 -47.82 36.57 -18.27
C GLN A 255 -48.56 37.80 -17.72
N LEU A 256 -48.24 38.24 -16.50
CA LEU A 256 -48.82 39.47 -15.96
C LEU A 256 -48.39 40.72 -16.73
N ALA A 257 -47.14 40.81 -17.16
CA ALA A 257 -46.67 41.93 -17.98
C ALA A 257 -47.44 42.02 -19.31
N GLN A 258 -47.69 40.88 -19.96
CA GLN A 258 -48.51 40.81 -21.18
C GLN A 258 -49.97 41.16 -20.92
N GLU A 259 -50.58 40.68 -19.83
CA GLU A 259 -51.96 41.04 -19.45
C GLU A 259 -52.07 42.57 -19.20
N LEU A 260 -51.08 43.17 -18.53
CA LEU A 260 -51.03 44.62 -18.30
C LEU A 260 -50.83 45.42 -19.59
N GLU A 261 -49.92 44.98 -20.46
CA GLU A 261 -49.68 45.63 -21.75
C GLU A 261 -50.93 45.56 -22.64
N TYR A 262 -51.64 44.43 -22.64
CA TYR A 262 -52.93 44.28 -23.33
C TYR A 262 -54.00 45.25 -22.81
N LEU A 263 -54.16 45.38 -21.49
CA LEU A 263 -55.09 46.35 -20.91
C LEU A 263 -54.70 47.78 -21.25
N ASN A 264 -53.41 48.11 -21.17
CA ASN A 264 -52.91 49.44 -21.51
C ASN A 264 -53.12 49.78 -23.00
N GLY A 265 -52.95 48.80 -23.88
CA GLY A 265 -53.25 48.90 -25.31
C GLY A 265 -54.74 49.19 -25.57
N LYS A 266 -55.64 48.50 -24.87
CA LYS A 266 -57.10 48.76 -24.94
C LYS A 266 -57.45 50.19 -24.54
N PHE A 267 -56.85 50.70 -23.45
CA PHE A 267 -57.05 52.09 -23.03
C PHE A 267 -56.52 53.12 -24.04
N SER A 268 -55.55 52.74 -24.87
CA SER A 268 -54.87 53.67 -25.78
C SER A 268 -55.48 53.73 -27.19
N MET A 269 -56.17 52.68 -27.65
CA MET A 269 -56.64 52.57 -29.05
C MET A 269 -58.16 52.72 -29.24
N GLU A 270 -58.98 52.35 -28.26
CA GLU A 270 -60.44 52.32 -28.42
C GLU A 270 -61.11 53.48 -27.67
N SER A 271 -62.16 54.05 -28.25
CA SER A 271 -63.12 54.86 -27.48
C SER A 271 -63.88 53.93 -26.54
N VAL A 272 -63.23 53.60 -25.42
CA VAL A 272 -63.74 52.65 -24.42
C VAL A 272 -65.13 53.10 -24.00
N ASN A 273 -66.14 52.24 -24.23
CA ASN A 273 -67.49 52.55 -23.81
C ASN A 273 -67.61 52.36 -22.27
N ARG A 274 -68.64 52.96 -21.66
CA ARG A 274 -68.79 52.96 -20.19
C ARG A 274 -68.87 51.56 -19.58
N GLU A 275 -69.49 50.62 -20.30
CA GLU A 275 -69.67 49.23 -19.86
C GLU A 275 -68.35 48.45 -19.86
N GLN A 276 -67.52 48.60 -20.91
CA GLN A 276 -66.17 48.02 -20.97
C GLN A 276 -65.26 48.63 -19.90
N PHE A 277 -65.40 49.92 -19.62
CA PHE A 277 -64.64 50.58 -18.56
C PHE A 277 -65.03 50.05 -17.17
N GLU A 278 -66.32 49.87 -16.90
CA GLU A 278 -66.82 49.27 -15.65
C GLU A 278 -66.41 47.81 -15.50
N GLU A 279 -66.42 47.01 -16.58
CA GLU A 279 -65.95 45.61 -16.56
C GLU A 279 -64.45 45.51 -16.24
N MET A 280 -63.63 46.38 -16.84
CA MET A 280 -62.19 46.43 -16.58
C MET A 280 -61.88 46.86 -15.13
N LEU A 281 -62.59 47.86 -14.60
CA LEU A 281 -62.40 48.36 -13.23
C LEU A 281 -62.88 47.37 -12.16
N ASN A 282 -64.01 46.70 -12.39
CA ASN A 282 -64.65 45.87 -11.36
C ASN A 282 -64.23 44.40 -11.40
N HIS A 283 -63.71 43.92 -12.53
CA HIS A 283 -63.37 42.49 -12.68
C HIS A 283 -61.92 42.25 -13.11
N GLN A 284 -61.42 42.92 -14.14
CA GLN A 284 -60.07 42.62 -14.67
C GLN A 284 -58.95 43.21 -13.80
N LEU A 285 -59.07 44.46 -13.36
CA LEU A 285 -58.09 45.12 -12.50
C LEU A 285 -57.98 44.46 -11.11
N PRO A 286 -59.09 44.14 -10.40
CA PRO A 286 -59.01 43.46 -9.12
C PRO A 286 -58.47 42.03 -9.24
N SER A 287 -58.80 41.31 -10.32
CA SER A 287 -58.24 39.98 -10.59
C SER A 287 -56.73 40.02 -10.80
N LEU A 288 -56.22 41.02 -11.52
CA LEU A 288 -54.79 41.22 -11.72
C LEU A 288 -54.07 41.62 -10.42
N GLN A 289 -54.68 42.51 -9.64
CA GLN A 289 -54.16 42.88 -8.32
C GLN A 289 -54.09 41.66 -7.40
N ALA A 290 -55.10 40.80 -7.40
CA ALA A 290 -55.10 39.56 -6.63
C ALA A 290 -53.98 38.60 -7.09
N LYS A 291 -53.80 38.38 -8.40
CA LYS A 291 -52.69 37.57 -8.93
C LYS A 291 -51.32 38.13 -8.51
N LEU A 292 -51.13 39.44 -8.59
CA LEU A 292 -49.87 40.10 -8.23
C LEU A 292 -49.57 39.98 -6.72
N LEU A 293 -50.54 40.34 -5.87
CA LEU A 293 -50.37 40.38 -4.40
C LEU A 293 -50.36 39.00 -3.75
N GLN A 294 -51.25 38.09 -4.16
CA GLN A 294 -51.40 36.81 -3.46
C GLN A 294 -50.47 35.74 -4.00
N PHE A 295 -50.17 35.75 -5.30
CA PHE A 295 -49.40 34.68 -5.90
C PHE A 295 -47.95 35.08 -6.08
N LEU A 296 -47.66 36.14 -6.84
CA LEU A 296 -46.27 36.51 -7.13
C LEU A 296 -45.52 37.05 -5.91
N GLN A 297 -46.09 37.99 -5.15
CA GLN A 297 -45.40 38.53 -3.97
C GLN A 297 -45.18 37.46 -2.90
N ALA A 298 -46.18 36.59 -2.66
CA ALA A 298 -46.03 35.51 -1.70
C ALA A 298 -44.98 34.48 -2.14
N LYS A 299 -44.93 34.16 -3.44
CA LYS A 299 -43.96 33.22 -4.00
C LYS A 299 -42.55 33.79 -4.06
N ASP A 300 -42.40 35.08 -4.38
CA ASP A 300 -41.13 35.80 -4.34
C ASP A 300 -40.60 35.92 -2.89
N ASP A 301 -41.46 36.22 -1.92
CA ASP A 301 -41.08 36.27 -0.50
C ASP A 301 -40.70 34.89 0.06
N GLU A 302 -41.39 33.83 -0.38
CA GLU A 302 -41.04 32.44 -0.05
C GLU A 302 -39.69 32.05 -0.67
N ALA A 303 -39.51 32.34 -1.96
CA ALA A 303 -38.27 32.10 -2.69
C ALA A 303 -37.06 32.82 -2.06
N LYS A 304 -37.20 34.11 -1.71
CA LYS A 304 -36.14 34.89 -1.05
C LYS A 304 -35.68 34.35 0.29
N ARG A 305 -36.52 33.58 0.98
CA ARG A 305 -36.16 32.96 2.28
C ARG A 305 -35.43 31.63 2.12
N ILE A 306 -35.62 30.94 1.00
CA ILE A 306 -35.22 29.55 0.80
C ILE A 306 -34.06 29.43 -0.20
N ARG A 307 -33.96 30.34 -1.18
CA ARG A 307 -32.94 30.28 -2.22
C ARG A 307 -31.55 30.55 -1.70
N ILE A 308 -30.60 29.76 -2.21
CA ILE A 308 -29.19 29.86 -1.86
C ILE A 308 -28.37 30.20 -3.12
N HIS A 309 -28.80 29.76 -4.31
CA HIS A 309 -27.98 29.77 -5.52
C HIS A 309 -28.55 30.67 -6.63
N VAL A 310 -29.87 30.69 -6.85
CA VAL A 310 -30.50 31.44 -7.96
C VAL A 310 -31.05 32.79 -7.48
N ALA A 311 -30.69 33.88 -8.17
CA ALA A 311 -31.17 35.24 -7.91
C ALA A 311 -32.56 35.47 -8.52
#